data_AF-A0A8H4Q1Q3-F1
#
_entry.id   AF-A0A8H4Q1Q3-F1
#
_cell.length_a   1.000
_cell.length_b   1.000
_cell.length_c   1.000
_cell.angle_alpha   90.00
_cell.angle_beta   90.00
_cell.angle_gamma   90.00
#
_symmetry.space_group_name_H-M   'P 1'
#
loop_
_entity.id
_entity.type
_entity.pdbx_description
1 polymer ?
#
loop_
_entity_poly.entity_id
_entity_poly.type
_entity_poly.pdbx_seq_one_letter_code
_entity_poly.pdbx_strand_id
1 'polypeptide(L)'
;MADVPISQVSDDDSVRVEEWPEGRPPIMLKNGHAVAEWLAQFVRSGEADDEPRLFLLSSASRESLDRLEDLYKTCLEAEKTYPAQVPHTPASRGSHESNRAYALAGPRRMMQISPAMDSSPPSRIMWAFTCQGAQWPGMGVELVESNAVFGQAIRRMDDFLASLPSPPASTIEADLRDPAFLIRHIQTVFFRLTVAVQIALVQVLRSWNLAPDLVFGCSTGEIAAAYASGALSAEAAIAIAYFIALTAPGDEDEKRALLFAVLGLGQQRLIPYLKPGVFLTGDASPSHSMLCGDADQVQSVFDNIREQQPLVPLHLFRTNSAWHTGESSSPLLKDGRVLTDAPGHEDLVKHMLALQEAIQSLGQAAEPTEPAIPFFSTVTGRRLEGSASLGASYWRANLEGIIEFGRCFQAAIGDRRDRVLVIEIGPHPFFKRYVGYWTEELGLDLVYLHTLERDVSCRQSLLRLSGQLFQHKIQAQGVEQSIYQSI
;
A
#
# COMPACT_ATOMS: atom_id res chain seq x y z
N MET A 1 -9.60 78.03 -37.46
CA MET A 1 -8.35 78.64 -36.96
C MET A 1 -8.43 78.58 -35.44
N ALA A 2 -7.58 77.91 -34.69
CA ALA A 2 -6.32 77.26 -35.04
C ALA A 2 -6.10 76.07 -34.11
N ASP A 3 -5.54 75.00 -34.67
CA ASP A 3 -4.88 73.92 -33.93
C ASP A 3 -3.72 74.50 -33.12
N VAL A 4 -3.60 74.08 -31.85
CA VAL A 4 -2.40 74.31 -31.03
C VAL A 4 -1.69 72.98 -30.87
N PRO A 5 -0.38 72.88 -31.16
CA PRO A 5 0.34 71.61 -31.20
C PRO A 5 0.66 71.09 -29.81
N ILE A 6 0.60 69.76 -29.64
CA ILE A 6 1.21 69.06 -28.50
C ILE A 6 2.72 69.09 -28.74
N SER A 7 3.44 69.96 -28.04
CA SER A 7 4.89 69.88 -27.91
C SER A 7 5.28 70.16 -26.46
N GLN A 8 6.04 69.20 -25.90
CA GLN A 8 6.80 69.27 -24.66
C GLN A 8 6.01 69.09 -23.35
N VAL A 9 5.76 67.83 -22.98
CA VAL A 9 5.90 67.41 -21.58
C VAL A 9 7.24 66.68 -21.49
N SER A 10 8.11 67.18 -20.63
CA SER A 10 9.47 66.69 -20.41
C SER A 10 9.49 65.30 -19.77
N ASP A 11 10.43 64.46 -20.20
CA ASP A 11 10.83 63.20 -19.55
C ASP A 11 11.41 63.45 -18.15
N ASP A 12 10.57 63.74 -17.16
CA ASP A 12 10.97 63.72 -15.74
C ASP A 12 9.88 63.13 -14.84
N ASP A 13 9.39 61.94 -15.20
CA ASP A 13 8.69 61.05 -14.27
C ASP A 13 9.66 59.97 -13.79
N SER A 14 10.60 60.36 -12.94
CA SER A 14 11.30 59.38 -12.10
C SER A 14 10.30 58.85 -11.06
N VAL A 15 9.62 57.74 -11.39
CA VAL A 15 8.82 56.98 -10.42
C VAL A 15 9.74 56.57 -9.28
N ARG A 16 9.61 57.24 -8.12
CA ARG A 16 10.27 56.84 -6.89
C ARG A 16 9.39 55.82 -6.18
N VAL A 17 9.90 54.60 -6.04
CA VAL A 17 9.34 53.60 -5.13
C VAL A 17 9.69 54.04 -3.71
N GLU A 18 8.71 54.50 -2.94
CA GLU A 18 8.87 54.76 -1.51
C GLU A 18 8.42 53.52 -0.71
N GLU A 19 9.19 53.14 0.31
CA GLU A 19 8.74 52.15 1.30
C GLU A 19 7.52 52.68 2.06
N TRP A 20 6.47 51.87 2.16
CA TRP A 20 5.28 52.20 2.94
C TRP A 20 5.42 51.60 4.35
N PRO A 21 5.64 52.41 5.41
CA PRO A 21 5.85 51.87 6.75
C PRO A 21 4.57 51.27 7.33
N GLU A 22 4.70 50.20 8.12
CA GLU A 22 3.60 49.65 8.92
C GLU A 22 3.01 50.75 9.83
N GLY A 23 1.68 50.94 9.78
CA GLY A 23 0.95 51.85 10.67
C GLY A 23 0.53 53.21 10.08
N ARG A 24 0.78 53.50 8.80
CA ARG A 24 0.18 54.69 8.15
C ARG A 24 -1.34 54.51 7.96
N PRO A 25 -2.19 55.51 8.29
CA PRO A 25 -3.63 55.45 8.04
C PRO A 25 -3.93 55.44 6.52
N PRO A 26 -5.05 54.84 6.09
CA PRO A 26 -5.41 54.74 4.68
C PRO A 26 -5.62 56.11 4.04
N ILE A 27 -5.14 56.28 2.81
CA ILE A 27 -5.35 57.51 2.03
C ILE A 27 -6.77 57.51 1.46
N MET A 28 -7.56 58.51 1.82
CA MET A 28 -8.86 58.77 1.20
C MET A 28 -8.72 59.65 -0.05
N LEU A 29 -9.08 59.11 -1.21
CA LEU A 29 -9.35 59.89 -2.42
C LEU A 29 -10.86 59.94 -2.68
N LYS A 30 -11.38 61.15 -2.94
CA LYS A 30 -12.80 61.38 -3.25
C LYS A 30 -13.09 60.97 -4.68
N ASN A 31 -13.69 59.78 -4.85
CA ASN A 31 -14.72 59.37 -5.82
C ASN A 31 -14.50 57.90 -6.27
N GLY A 32 -15.28 56.97 -5.68
CA GLY A 32 -15.25 55.51 -5.93
C GLY A 32 -14.64 54.71 -4.77
N HIS A 33 -15.44 53.90 -4.05
CA HIS A 33 -15.05 53.32 -2.75
C HIS A 33 -14.77 51.81 -2.85
N ALA A 34 -13.53 51.41 -2.53
CA ALA A 34 -13.18 50.08 -2.05
C ALA A 34 -12.21 50.27 -0.87
N VAL A 35 -12.58 49.76 0.30
CA VAL A 35 -11.72 49.75 1.49
C VAL A 35 -10.98 48.42 1.48
N ALA A 36 -9.67 48.45 1.32
CA ALA A 36 -8.81 47.29 1.53
C ALA A 36 -8.13 47.43 2.90
N GLU A 37 -8.46 46.54 3.83
CA GLU A 37 -7.79 46.43 5.12
C GLU A 37 -6.64 45.42 5.03
N TRP A 38 -5.54 45.73 5.71
CA TRP A 38 -4.35 44.87 5.75
C TRP A 38 -4.58 43.72 6.74
N LEU A 39 -4.68 42.48 6.26
CA LEU A 39 -4.85 41.28 7.08
C LEU A 39 -3.49 40.82 7.63
N ALA A 40 -2.96 41.54 8.63
CA ALA A 40 -1.66 41.25 9.27
C ALA A 40 -1.62 39.93 10.06
N GLN A 41 -2.75 39.28 10.32
CA GLN A 41 -2.88 38.41 11.49
C GLN A 41 -2.66 36.91 11.27
N PHE A 42 -2.28 36.43 10.09
CA PHE A 42 -2.14 34.99 9.91
C PHE A 42 -0.72 34.44 10.10
N VAL A 43 0.35 35.18 9.82
CA VAL A 43 1.73 34.65 9.86
C VAL A 43 2.18 34.37 11.30
N ARG A 44 1.94 33.15 11.79
CA ARG A 44 2.64 32.63 12.97
C ARG A 44 4.00 32.14 12.50
N SER A 45 5.06 32.76 13.01
CA SER A 45 6.43 32.29 12.91
C SER A 45 6.60 30.99 13.71
N GLY A 46 6.24 29.86 13.11
CA GLY A 46 6.67 28.55 13.57
C GLY A 46 8.00 28.19 12.91
N GLU A 47 8.90 27.50 13.63
CA GLU A 47 10.08 26.89 13.01
C GLU A 47 9.61 26.00 11.85
N ALA A 48 10.15 26.26 10.65
CA ALA A 48 9.80 25.51 9.46
C ALA A 48 10.47 24.13 9.55
N ASP A 49 9.73 23.15 10.06
CA ASP A 49 10.16 21.75 10.04
C ASP A 49 10.27 21.25 8.59
N ASP A 50 11.25 20.41 8.29
CA ASP A 50 11.61 19.93 6.94
C ASP A 50 10.59 18.92 6.37
N GLU A 51 9.37 18.90 6.92
CA GLU A 51 8.32 17.94 6.64
C GLU A 51 7.71 18.12 5.24
N PRO A 52 7.50 17.02 4.49
CA PRO A 52 6.86 17.08 3.18
C PRO A 52 5.40 17.52 3.28
N ARG A 53 4.99 18.43 2.40
CA ARG A 53 3.61 18.87 2.22
C ARG A 53 3.10 18.56 0.82
N LEU A 54 1.83 18.18 0.74
CA LEU A 54 1.11 17.93 -0.50
C LEU A 54 0.40 19.19 -1.02
N PHE A 55 0.65 19.50 -2.28
CA PHE A 55 -0.01 20.55 -3.04
C PHE A 55 -0.79 19.91 -4.18
N LEU A 56 -2.08 20.25 -4.30
CA LEU A 56 -2.95 19.76 -5.37
C LEU A 56 -3.13 20.87 -6.40
N LEU A 57 -2.88 20.54 -7.67
CA LEU A 57 -2.88 21.50 -8.78
C LEU A 57 -3.91 21.03 -9.83
N SER A 58 -4.80 21.92 -10.26
CA SER A 58 -5.71 21.61 -11.37
C SER A 58 -5.95 22.81 -12.27
N SER A 59 -6.19 22.54 -13.55
CA SER A 59 -6.49 23.56 -14.56
C SER A 59 -7.36 23.00 -15.69
N ALA A 60 -8.14 23.85 -16.35
CA ALA A 60 -8.93 23.47 -17.52
C ALA A 60 -8.06 23.13 -18.75
N SER A 61 -6.83 23.64 -18.82
CA SER A 61 -5.87 23.33 -19.88
C SER A 61 -4.55 22.81 -19.32
N ARG A 62 -3.90 21.93 -20.09
CA ARG A 62 -2.56 21.41 -19.79
C ARG A 62 -1.52 22.52 -19.72
N GLU A 63 -1.53 23.44 -20.68
CA GLU A 63 -0.58 24.55 -20.76
C GLU A 63 -0.66 25.47 -19.52
N SER A 64 -1.86 25.78 -19.05
CA SER A 64 -2.02 26.59 -17.83
C SER A 64 -1.53 25.86 -16.58
N LEU A 65 -1.59 24.52 -16.56
CA LEU A 65 -1.06 23.72 -15.46
C LEU A 65 0.47 23.67 -15.50
N ASP A 66 1.07 23.54 -16.68
CA ASP A 66 2.52 23.58 -16.86
C ASP A 66 3.08 24.95 -16.42
N ARG A 67 2.38 26.05 -16.74
CA ARG A 67 2.75 27.40 -16.25
C ARG A 67 2.63 27.54 -14.72
N LEU A 68 1.64 26.91 -14.10
CA LEU A 68 1.54 26.87 -12.63
C LEU A 68 2.70 26.08 -12.02
N GLU A 69 3.05 24.95 -12.61
CA GLU A 69 4.22 24.16 -12.21
C GLU A 69 5.52 24.99 -12.27
N ASP A 70 5.76 25.70 -13.38
CA ASP A 70 6.94 26.57 -13.53
C ASP A 70 6.96 27.70 -12.49
N LEU A 71 5.81 28.32 -12.21
CA LEU A 71 5.68 29.34 -11.17
C LEU A 71 6.07 28.78 -9.79
N TYR A 72 5.57 27.59 -9.43
CA TYR A 72 5.91 26.95 -8.15
C TYR A 72 7.41 26.62 -8.06
N LYS A 73 8.03 26.15 -9.14
CA LYS A 73 9.49 25.92 -9.19
C LYS A 73 10.27 27.23 -8.98
N THR A 74 9.91 28.29 -9.70
CA THR A 74 10.56 29.60 -9.56
C THR A 74 10.41 30.17 -8.15
N CYS A 75 9.25 30.01 -7.51
CA CYS A 75 9.04 30.47 -6.14
C CYS A 75 9.93 29.73 -5.13
N LEU A 76 10.15 28.43 -5.31
CA LEU A 76 11.04 27.64 -4.45
C LEU A 76 12.51 27.96 -4.65
N GLU A 77 12.94 28.18 -5.91
CA GLU A 77 14.32 28.57 -6.24
C GLU A 77 14.70 29.95 -5.71
N ALA A 78 13.72 30.85 -5.56
CA ALA A 78 13.96 32.22 -5.11
C ALA A 78 14.23 32.36 -3.60
N GLU A 79 14.31 31.26 -2.84
CA GLU A 79 14.43 31.21 -1.35
C GLU A 79 13.43 32.11 -0.60
N LYS A 80 12.38 32.57 -1.28
CA LYS A 80 11.27 33.26 -0.63
C LYS A 80 10.58 32.19 0.17
N THR A 81 10.79 32.24 1.48
CA THR A 81 10.13 31.39 2.46
C THR A 81 8.66 31.31 2.06
N TYR A 82 8.23 30.14 1.61
CA TYR A 82 6.80 29.88 1.54
C TYR A 82 6.31 30.16 2.96
N PRO A 83 5.33 31.06 3.17
CA PRO A 83 4.68 31.09 4.47
C PRO A 83 4.27 29.66 4.72
N ALA A 84 4.60 29.10 5.88
CA ALA A 84 4.20 27.76 6.34
C ALA A 84 2.66 27.57 6.41
N GLN A 85 1.93 28.48 5.77
CA GLN A 85 0.53 28.83 5.87
C GLN A 85 -0.04 29.33 4.53
N VAL A 86 0.61 29.15 3.37
CA VAL A 86 -0.20 29.13 2.14
C VAL A 86 -1.21 28.03 2.39
N PRO A 87 -2.53 28.35 2.47
CA PRO A 87 -3.51 27.36 2.84
C PRO A 87 -3.31 26.18 1.92
N HIS A 88 -3.12 24.98 2.50
CA HIS A 88 -3.38 23.75 1.78
C HIS A 88 -4.72 24.01 1.09
N THR A 89 -4.76 24.13 -0.23
CA THR A 89 -6.03 24.28 -0.91
C THR A 89 -6.71 22.95 -0.66
N PRO A 90 -7.69 22.87 0.26
CA PRO A 90 -8.20 21.58 0.67
C PRO A 90 -8.74 20.91 -0.59
N ALA A 91 -8.51 19.61 -0.72
CA ALA A 91 -9.21 18.81 -1.74
C ALA A 91 -10.74 19.08 -1.72
N SER A 92 -11.26 19.55 -0.58
CA SER A 92 -12.67 19.87 -0.29
C SER A 92 -13.16 21.29 -0.64
N ARG A 93 -12.33 22.26 -1.07
CA ARG A 93 -12.80 23.67 -1.28
C ARG A 93 -12.82 24.19 -2.72
N GLY A 94 -12.67 23.34 -3.73
CA GLY A 94 -12.74 23.79 -5.14
C GLY A 94 -13.40 22.77 -6.06
N SER A 95 -14.12 23.26 -7.07
CA SER A 95 -14.38 22.49 -8.28
C SER A 95 -13.03 22.27 -8.99
N HIS A 96 -12.46 21.08 -8.83
CA HIS A 96 -11.18 20.74 -9.47
C HIS A 96 -11.39 20.46 -10.95
N GLU A 97 -10.57 21.11 -11.77
CA GLU A 97 -10.64 21.02 -13.23
C GLU A 97 -10.16 19.65 -13.76
N SER A 98 -10.28 19.47 -15.07
CA SER A 98 -10.05 18.17 -15.72
C SER A 98 -8.58 17.74 -15.69
N ASN A 99 -7.63 18.66 -15.92
CA ASN A 99 -6.20 18.39 -15.82
C ASN A 99 -5.75 18.52 -14.38
N ARG A 100 -5.12 17.47 -13.84
CA ARG A 100 -4.70 17.39 -12.43
C ARG A 100 -3.25 16.94 -12.27
N ALA A 101 -2.54 17.62 -11.39
CA ALA A 101 -1.20 17.30 -10.93
C ALA A 101 -1.13 17.45 -9.39
N TYR A 102 -0.08 16.92 -8.78
CA TYR A 102 0.27 17.18 -7.40
C TYR A 102 1.77 17.43 -7.28
N ALA A 103 2.15 18.11 -6.21
CA ALA A 103 3.53 18.31 -5.82
C ALA A 103 3.73 17.97 -4.35
N LEU A 104 4.90 17.40 -4.04
CA LEU A 104 5.40 17.21 -2.68
C LEU A 104 6.58 18.17 -2.49
N ALA A 105 6.46 19.09 -1.55
CA ALA A 105 7.51 20.05 -1.23
C ALA A 105 7.67 20.21 0.28
N GLY A 106 8.92 20.34 0.73
CA GLY A 106 9.25 20.84 2.06
C GLY A 106 9.44 22.37 2.03
N PRO A 107 9.72 23.01 3.17
CA PRO A 107 9.83 24.48 3.25
C PRO A 107 10.90 25.08 2.34
N ARG A 108 11.94 24.31 2.00
CA ARG A 108 13.12 24.77 1.24
C ARG A 108 13.42 23.97 -0.02
N ARG A 109 12.63 22.94 -0.36
CA ARG A 109 12.90 22.09 -1.53
C ARG A 109 11.64 21.49 -2.12
N MET A 110 11.57 21.46 -3.45
CA MET A 110 10.66 20.59 -4.18
C MET A 110 11.18 19.16 -4.10
N MET A 111 10.36 18.22 -3.64
CA MET A 111 10.73 16.80 -3.57
C MET A 111 10.22 16.05 -4.80
N GLN A 112 9.01 16.36 -5.25
CA GLN A 112 8.39 15.72 -6.39
C GLN A 112 7.32 16.61 -7.00
N ILE A 113 7.19 16.58 -8.33
CA ILE A 113 6.02 17.07 -9.03
C ILE A 113 5.56 16.00 -10.03
N SER A 114 4.27 15.71 -10.03
CA SER A 114 3.69 14.75 -10.97
C SER A 114 3.41 15.42 -12.32
N PRO A 115 3.56 14.72 -13.45
CA PRO A 115 3.04 15.23 -14.71
C PRO A 115 1.53 15.44 -14.60
N ALA A 116 1.01 16.51 -15.18
CA ALA A 116 -0.42 16.70 -15.26
C ALA A 116 -1.10 15.57 -16.08
N MET A 117 -2.34 15.26 -15.73
CA MET A 117 -3.14 14.28 -16.44
C MET A 117 -4.59 14.71 -16.50
N ASP A 118 -5.23 14.58 -17.66
CA ASP A 118 -6.69 14.58 -17.76
C ASP A 118 -7.16 13.14 -17.94
N SER A 119 -7.51 12.54 -16.81
CA SER A 119 -7.79 11.11 -16.75
C SER A 119 -9.24 10.87 -16.33
N SER A 120 -9.92 9.89 -16.91
CA SER A 120 -11.26 9.49 -16.44
C SER A 120 -11.14 8.81 -15.07
N PRO A 121 -12.11 8.99 -14.15
CA PRO A 121 -12.11 8.24 -12.92
C PRO A 121 -12.16 6.73 -13.22
N PRO A 122 -11.45 5.89 -12.45
CA PRO A 122 -11.58 4.46 -12.59
C PRO A 122 -13.02 4.04 -12.28
N SER A 123 -13.50 3.06 -13.02
CA SER A 123 -14.84 2.45 -12.85
C SER A 123 -14.94 1.56 -11.62
N ARG A 124 -13.79 1.11 -11.11
CA ARG A 124 -13.66 0.16 -10.01
C ARG A 124 -12.35 0.37 -9.25
N ILE A 125 -12.43 0.32 -7.93
CA ILE A 125 -11.30 0.41 -7.00
C ILE A 125 -11.14 -0.94 -6.28
N MET A 126 -9.96 -1.54 -6.40
CA MET A 126 -9.60 -2.81 -5.80
C MET A 126 -8.53 -2.56 -4.74
N TRP A 127 -8.67 -3.13 -3.55
CA TRP A 127 -7.57 -3.18 -2.59
C TRP A 127 -6.89 -4.55 -2.64
N ALA A 128 -5.58 -4.53 -2.85
CA ALA A 128 -4.73 -5.71 -2.94
C ALA A 128 -3.83 -5.80 -1.71
N PHE A 129 -3.76 -6.97 -1.08
CA PHE A 129 -2.97 -7.16 0.13
C PHE A 129 -1.77 -8.07 -0.13
N THR A 130 -0.57 -7.55 0.13
CA THR A 130 0.71 -8.24 -0.05
C THR A 130 0.87 -9.42 0.90
N CYS A 131 1.56 -10.45 0.43
CA CYS A 131 2.06 -11.55 1.26
C CYS A 131 3.48 -11.28 1.78
N GLN A 132 4.15 -12.33 2.24
CA GLN A 132 5.56 -12.32 2.62
C GLN A 132 6.47 -11.87 1.46
N GLY A 133 7.48 -11.06 1.80
CA GLY A 133 8.51 -10.55 0.89
C GLY A 133 8.51 -9.03 0.72
N ALA A 134 7.42 -8.36 1.13
CA ALA A 134 7.28 -6.90 1.06
C ALA A 134 7.88 -6.18 2.28
N GLN A 135 8.09 -6.86 3.39
CA GLN A 135 8.56 -6.27 4.64
C GLN A 135 10.00 -5.78 4.59
N TRP A 136 10.32 -4.87 5.50
CA TRP A 136 11.66 -4.30 5.67
C TRP A 136 11.84 -3.69 7.06
N PRO A 137 13.08 -3.64 7.61
CA PRO A 137 13.33 -3.04 8.91
C PRO A 137 12.98 -1.55 8.93
N GLY A 138 12.11 -1.13 9.85
CA GLY A 138 11.62 0.25 9.95
C GLY A 138 10.27 0.51 9.28
N MET A 139 9.64 -0.50 8.66
CA MET A 139 8.31 -0.34 8.08
C MET A 139 7.30 0.16 9.11
N GLY A 140 6.54 1.21 8.78
CA GLY A 140 5.47 1.72 9.64
C GLY A 140 5.91 2.41 10.94
N VAL A 141 7.18 2.35 11.35
CA VAL A 141 7.69 2.96 12.60
C VAL A 141 7.37 4.44 12.66
N GLU A 142 7.65 5.17 11.58
CA GLU A 142 7.34 6.59 11.46
C GLU A 142 5.84 6.87 11.69
N LEU A 143 4.94 5.99 11.22
CA LEU A 143 3.49 6.19 11.33
C LEU A 143 2.94 5.86 12.71
N VAL A 144 3.61 4.99 13.49
CA VAL A 144 3.21 4.74 14.88
C VAL A 144 3.20 6.04 15.70
N GLU A 145 4.17 6.92 15.43
CA GLU A 145 4.34 8.19 16.13
C GLU A 145 3.65 9.36 15.41
N SER A 146 3.71 9.38 14.08
CA SER A 146 3.29 10.54 13.29
C SER A 146 1.84 10.51 12.80
N ASN A 147 1.12 9.39 12.94
CA ASN A 147 -0.26 9.24 12.49
C ASN A 147 -1.13 8.61 13.59
N ALA A 148 -2.03 9.40 14.17
CA ALA A 148 -2.87 8.98 15.29
C ALA A 148 -3.71 7.72 15.00
N VAL A 149 -4.27 7.63 13.79
CA VAL A 149 -5.12 6.50 13.37
C VAL A 149 -4.29 5.21 13.28
N PHE A 150 -3.11 5.30 12.66
CA PHE A 150 -2.19 4.17 12.54
C PHE A 150 -1.69 3.72 13.92
N GLY A 151 -1.15 4.64 14.73
CA GLY A 151 -0.61 4.33 16.05
C GLY A 151 -1.68 3.81 17.03
N GLN A 152 -2.92 4.29 16.95
CA GLN A 152 -4.02 3.75 17.76
C GLN A 152 -4.41 2.32 17.31
N ALA A 153 -4.40 2.04 16.01
CA ALA A 153 -4.69 0.71 15.49
C ALA A 153 -3.65 -0.32 15.95
N ILE A 154 -2.35 0.03 15.92
CA ILE A 154 -1.27 -0.83 16.42
C ILE A 154 -1.44 -1.11 17.93
N ARG A 155 -1.59 -0.06 18.74
CA ARG A 155 -1.76 -0.20 20.20
C ARG A 155 -2.98 -1.03 20.59
N ARG A 156 -4.10 -0.87 19.87
CA ARG A 156 -5.30 -1.69 20.09
C ARG A 156 -5.06 -3.18 19.81
N MET A 157 -4.29 -3.50 18.77
CA MET A 157 -3.91 -4.89 18.50
C MET A 157 -2.95 -5.43 19.56
N ASP A 158 -2.02 -4.60 20.06
CA ASP A 158 -1.12 -4.97 21.16
C ASP A 158 -1.88 -5.25 22.46
N ASP A 159 -2.79 -4.36 22.86
CA ASP A 159 -3.65 -4.53 24.04
C ASP A 159 -4.45 -5.85 23.95
N PHE A 160 -4.96 -6.15 22.76
CA PHE A 160 -5.68 -7.39 22.52
C PHE A 160 -4.77 -8.63 22.57
N LEU A 161 -3.61 -8.62 21.91
CA LEU A 161 -2.67 -9.73 21.96
C LEU A 161 -2.16 -10.01 23.38
N ALA A 162 -2.00 -8.97 24.19
CA ALA A 162 -1.63 -9.09 25.61
C ALA A 162 -2.71 -9.78 26.46
N SER A 163 -3.97 -9.79 26.00
CA SER A 163 -5.08 -10.48 26.67
C SER A 163 -5.20 -11.97 26.34
N LEU A 164 -4.43 -12.47 25.36
CA LEU A 164 -4.48 -13.88 24.96
C LEU A 164 -3.90 -14.80 26.05
N PRO A 165 -4.34 -16.07 26.15
CA PRO A 165 -3.81 -17.02 27.14
C PRO A 165 -2.30 -17.24 27.05
N SER A 166 -1.76 -17.17 25.83
CA SER A 166 -0.33 -17.17 25.54
C SER A 166 -0.01 -15.90 24.75
N PRO A 167 0.26 -14.78 25.43
CA PRO A 167 0.55 -13.52 24.76
C PRO A 167 1.95 -13.57 24.12
N PRO A 168 2.21 -12.73 23.10
CA PRO A 168 3.54 -12.61 22.54
C PRO A 168 4.53 -12.03 23.55
N ALA A 169 5.81 -12.42 23.45
CA ALA A 169 6.87 -11.93 24.32
C ALA A 169 7.14 -10.41 24.17
N SER A 170 6.77 -9.86 23.02
CA SER A 170 6.93 -8.46 22.65
C SER A 170 5.68 -7.95 21.91
N THR A 171 5.43 -6.66 22.07
CA THR A 171 4.39 -5.93 21.32
C THR A 171 4.82 -5.72 19.87
N ILE A 172 3.84 -5.64 18.97
CA ILE A 172 3.99 -5.20 17.57
C ILE A 172 4.77 -3.89 17.52
N GLU A 173 4.40 -2.91 18.34
CA GLU A 173 5.06 -1.61 18.37
C GLU A 173 6.57 -1.71 18.71
N ALA A 174 6.93 -2.51 19.72
CA ALA A 174 8.34 -2.76 20.07
C ALA A 174 9.09 -3.49 18.95
N ASP A 175 8.50 -4.51 18.33
CA ASP A 175 9.15 -5.28 17.27
C ASP A 175 9.39 -4.43 16.01
N LEU A 176 8.45 -3.56 15.64
CA LEU A 176 8.64 -2.64 14.52
C LEU A 176 9.85 -1.72 14.76
N ARG A 177 10.09 -1.32 16.02
CA ARG A 177 11.21 -0.46 16.42
C ARG A 177 12.55 -1.19 16.64
N ASP A 178 12.59 -2.52 16.50
CA ASP A 178 13.84 -3.28 16.60
C ASP A 178 14.25 -3.89 15.24
N PRO A 179 14.99 -3.13 14.41
CA PRO A 179 15.53 -3.62 13.14
C PRO A 179 16.32 -4.91 13.25
N ALA A 180 17.09 -5.10 14.33
CA ALA A 180 17.93 -6.27 14.50
C ALA A 180 17.07 -7.51 14.80
N PHE A 181 16.01 -7.35 15.58
CA PHE A 181 15.02 -8.38 15.80
C PHE A 181 14.29 -8.74 14.50
N LEU A 182 13.84 -7.77 13.70
CA LEU A 182 13.20 -8.02 12.41
C LEU A 182 14.09 -8.77 11.42
N ILE A 183 15.39 -8.47 11.41
CA ILE A 183 16.35 -9.17 10.55
C ILE A 183 16.56 -10.61 11.02
N ARG A 184 16.64 -10.84 12.34
CA ARG A 184 16.85 -12.18 12.92
C ARG A 184 15.63 -13.08 12.83
N HIS A 185 14.44 -12.51 13.07
CA HIS A 185 13.16 -13.21 13.15
C HIS A 185 12.25 -12.94 11.95
N ILE A 186 12.92 -12.69 10.83
CA ILE A 186 12.37 -12.47 9.51
C ILE A 186 11.33 -13.54 9.18
N GLN A 187 11.51 -14.81 9.54
CA GLN A 187 10.56 -15.84 9.07
C GLN A 187 9.41 -16.06 10.06
N THR A 188 9.62 -15.80 11.35
CA THR A 188 8.67 -16.11 12.42
C THR A 188 7.73 -14.95 12.76
N VAL A 189 8.18 -13.69 12.69
CA VAL A 189 7.40 -12.54 13.18
C VAL A 189 6.70 -11.76 12.06
N PHE A 190 7.09 -11.99 10.80
CA PHE A 190 6.62 -11.16 9.69
C PHE A 190 5.15 -11.27 9.32
N PHE A 191 4.51 -12.43 9.48
CA PHE A 191 3.07 -12.52 9.21
C PHE A 191 2.29 -11.58 10.13
N ARG A 192 2.60 -11.62 11.43
CA ARG A 192 1.98 -10.74 12.42
C ARG A 192 2.22 -9.27 12.07
N LEU A 193 3.47 -8.87 11.84
CA LEU A 193 3.78 -7.45 11.62
C LEU A 193 3.28 -6.90 10.29
N THR A 194 3.37 -7.69 9.21
CA THR A 194 2.86 -7.29 7.90
C THR A 194 1.35 -7.11 7.94
N VAL A 195 0.63 -8.07 8.54
CA VAL A 195 -0.83 -7.96 8.72
C VAL A 195 -1.18 -6.78 9.62
N ALA A 196 -0.45 -6.55 10.72
CA ALA A 196 -0.68 -5.39 11.59
C ALA A 196 -0.53 -4.06 10.84
N VAL A 197 0.56 -3.90 10.07
CA VAL A 197 0.78 -2.71 9.24
C VAL A 197 -0.34 -2.55 8.20
N GLN A 198 -0.77 -3.63 7.55
CA GLN A 198 -1.86 -3.59 6.59
C GLN A 198 -3.20 -3.20 7.22
N ILE A 199 -3.54 -3.75 8.40
CA ILE A 199 -4.75 -3.39 9.16
C ILE A 199 -4.72 -1.90 9.52
N ALA A 200 -3.59 -1.40 10.02
CA ALA A 200 -3.42 0.00 10.38
C ALA A 200 -3.51 0.94 9.15
N LEU A 201 -2.93 0.54 8.00
CA LEU A 201 -3.07 1.27 6.74
C LEU A 201 -4.52 1.29 6.23
N VAL A 202 -5.26 0.19 6.35
CA VAL A 202 -6.70 0.17 6.03
C VAL A 202 -7.46 1.18 6.89
N GLN A 203 -7.14 1.30 8.19
CA GLN A 203 -7.75 2.31 9.05
C GLN A 203 -7.42 3.73 8.58
N VAL A 204 -6.17 3.98 8.19
CA VAL A 204 -5.77 5.28 7.59
C VAL A 204 -6.57 5.58 6.32
N LEU A 205 -6.68 4.64 5.39
CA LEU A 205 -7.45 4.85 4.16
C LEU A 205 -8.96 5.04 4.42
N ARG A 206 -9.53 4.30 5.38
CA ARG A 206 -10.92 4.51 5.83
C ARG A 206 -11.10 5.88 6.48
N SER A 207 -10.12 6.38 7.22
CA SER A 207 -10.12 7.77 7.74
C SER A 207 -10.09 8.80 6.61
N TRP A 208 -9.65 8.41 5.41
CA TRP A 208 -9.72 9.25 4.21
C TRP A 208 -11.06 9.15 3.46
N ASN A 209 -12.05 8.48 4.07
CA ASN A 209 -13.33 8.11 3.48
C ASN A 209 -13.20 7.28 2.19
N LEU A 210 -12.13 6.49 2.07
CA LEU A 210 -11.94 5.56 0.95
C LEU A 210 -12.52 4.19 1.30
N ALA A 211 -13.20 3.61 0.33
CA ALA A 211 -13.65 2.23 0.35
C ALA A 211 -13.38 1.59 -1.02
N PRO A 212 -12.97 0.32 -1.06
CA PRO A 212 -12.85 -0.41 -2.31
C PRO A 212 -14.19 -1.01 -2.73
N ASP A 213 -14.35 -1.28 -4.02
CA ASP A 213 -15.44 -2.10 -4.55
C ASP A 213 -15.23 -3.59 -4.31
N LEU A 214 -13.97 -4.02 -4.15
CA LEU A 214 -13.59 -5.38 -3.82
C LEU A 214 -12.20 -5.45 -3.18
N VAL A 215 -11.94 -6.56 -2.49
CA VAL A 215 -10.62 -6.85 -1.91
C VAL A 215 -10.12 -8.21 -2.37
N PHE A 216 -8.80 -8.35 -2.45
CA PHE A 216 -8.13 -9.63 -2.61
C PHE A 216 -6.76 -9.58 -1.94
N GLY A 217 -6.27 -10.72 -1.45
CA GLY A 217 -4.97 -10.83 -0.81
C GLY A 217 -4.24 -12.06 -1.32
N CYS A 218 -2.91 -12.04 -1.29
CA CYS A 218 -2.11 -13.22 -1.57
C CYS A 218 -1.73 -13.88 -0.23
N SER A 219 -1.95 -15.20 -0.08
CA SER A 219 -1.55 -15.96 1.12
C SER A 219 -1.99 -15.25 2.41
N THR A 220 -1.07 -14.93 3.33
CA THR A 220 -1.36 -14.22 4.59
C THR A 220 -1.90 -12.79 4.42
N GLY A 221 -1.71 -12.17 3.25
CA GLY A 221 -2.39 -10.92 2.89
C GLY A 221 -3.92 -11.05 2.88
N GLU A 222 -4.45 -12.27 2.72
CA GLU A 222 -5.90 -12.51 2.85
C GLU A 222 -6.45 -12.23 4.24
N ILE A 223 -5.63 -12.29 5.29
CA ILE A 223 -6.05 -11.95 6.66
C ILE A 223 -6.42 -10.47 6.74
N ALA A 224 -5.58 -9.61 6.16
CA ALA A 224 -5.86 -8.18 6.06
C ALA A 224 -7.00 -7.88 5.07
N ALA A 225 -7.13 -8.65 3.99
CA ALA A 225 -8.25 -8.54 3.05
C ALA A 225 -9.59 -8.89 3.73
N ALA A 226 -9.63 -9.94 4.54
CA ALA A 226 -10.81 -10.33 5.33
C ALA A 226 -11.21 -9.25 6.35
N TYR A 227 -10.23 -8.59 6.99
CA TYR A 227 -10.50 -7.43 7.83
C TYR A 227 -11.03 -6.23 7.01
N ALA A 228 -10.40 -5.96 5.86
CA ALA A 228 -10.80 -4.86 4.99
C ALA A 228 -12.21 -5.04 4.41
N SER A 229 -12.65 -6.28 4.19
CA SER A 229 -14.00 -6.60 3.75
C SER A 229 -15.07 -6.52 4.83
N GLY A 230 -14.66 -6.40 6.09
CA GLY A 230 -15.53 -6.46 7.26
C GLY A 230 -15.84 -7.89 7.74
N ALA A 231 -15.30 -8.91 7.08
CA ALA A 231 -15.53 -10.30 7.47
C ALA A 231 -14.82 -10.68 8.78
N LEU A 232 -13.71 -10.00 9.12
CA LEU A 232 -13.02 -10.14 10.41
C LEU A 232 -12.89 -8.78 11.12
N SER A 233 -12.91 -8.82 12.45
CA SER A 233 -12.43 -7.72 13.29
C SER A 233 -10.89 -7.61 13.22
N ALA A 234 -10.33 -6.47 13.63
CA ALA A 234 -8.88 -6.29 13.67
C ALA A 234 -8.23 -7.26 14.68
N GLU A 235 -8.91 -7.49 15.79
CA GLU A 235 -8.55 -8.42 16.85
C GLU A 235 -8.50 -9.87 16.34
N ALA A 236 -9.54 -10.34 15.65
CA ALA A 236 -9.55 -11.67 15.07
C ALA A 236 -8.44 -11.84 14.02
N ALA A 237 -8.28 -10.85 13.13
CA ALA A 237 -7.25 -10.86 12.10
C ALA A 237 -5.83 -10.92 12.68
N ILE A 238 -5.52 -10.12 13.69
CA ILE A 238 -4.18 -10.14 14.31
C ILE A 238 -3.92 -11.40 15.12
N ALA A 239 -4.95 -11.98 15.77
CA ALA A 239 -4.85 -13.29 16.41
C ALA A 239 -4.46 -14.35 15.37
N ILE A 240 -5.19 -14.44 14.25
CA ILE A 240 -4.88 -15.39 13.17
C ILE A 240 -3.43 -15.23 12.72
N ALA A 241 -2.98 -14.01 12.44
CA ALA A 241 -1.61 -13.75 12.03
C ALA A 241 -0.57 -14.14 13.09
N TYR A 242 -0.87 -13.93 14.39
CA TYR A 242 -0.01 -14.34 15.50
C TYR A 242 0.09 -15.86 15.64
N PHE A 243 -1.03 -16.59 15.60
CA PHE A 243 -1.00 -18.05 15.72
C PHE A 243 -0.33 -18.70 14.51
N ILE A 244 -0.52 -18.17 13.31
CA ILE A 244 0.21 -18.61 12.11
C ILE A 244 1.72 -18.39 12.29
N ALA A 245 2.13 -17.24 12.82
CA ALA A 245 3.53 -16.95 13.12
C ALA A 245 4.17 -17.96 14.10
N LEU A 246 3.41 -18.48 15.08
CA LEU A 246 3.89 -19.54 15.98
C LEU A 246 4.14 -20.89 15.29
N THR A 247 3.55 -21.10 14.12
CA THR A 247 3.74 -22.33 13.32
C THR A 247 4.96 -22.26 12.42
N ALA A 248 5.55 -21.07 12.25
CA ALA A 248 6.76 -20.92 11.46
C ALA A 248 7.92 -21.65 12.15
N PRO A 249 8.73 -22.42 11.39
CA PRO A 249 9.93 -23.04 11.95
C PRO A 249 10.84 -21.96 12.55
N GLY A 250 11.42 -22.27 13.71
CA GLY A 250 12.32 -21.35 14.40
C GLY A 250 13.55 -21.03 13.54
N ASP A 251 14.12 -19.83 13.74
CA ASP A 251 15.28 -19.39 12.95
C ASP A 251 16.54 -20.25 13.17
N GLU A 252 16.57 -21.08 14.23
CA GLU A 252 17.65 -22.04 14.53
C GLU A 252 17.58 -23.36 13.74
N ASP A 253 16.48 -23.61 13.01
CA ASP A 253 16.33 -24.81 12.17
C ASP A 253 17.02 -24.65 10.80
N GLU A 254 18.28 -24.16 10.80
CA GLU A 254 19.15 -24.04 9.61
C GLU A 254 19.46 -25.39 8.93
N LYS A 255 18.98 -26.51 9.49
CA LYS A 255 19.29 -27.86 9.05
C LYS A 255 18.67 -28.23 7.70
N ARG A 256 17.70 -27.46 7.18
CA ARG A 256 17.10 -27.69 5.84
C ARG A 256 17.22 -26.44 4.97
N ALA A 257 18.09 -26.49 3.97
CA ALA A 257 18.16 -25.47 2.94
C ALA A 257 16.99 -25.65 1.98
N LEU A 258 16.02 -24.72 2.01
CA LEU A 258 14.93 -24.66 1.04
C LEU A 258 15.16 -23.51 0.06
N LEU A 259 14.66 -23.69 -1.16
CA LEU A 259 14.61 -22.62 -2.15
C LEU A 259 13.17 -22.35 -2.56
N PHE A 260 12.87 -21.08 -2.77
CA PHE A 260 11.66 -20.60 -3.40
C PHE A 260 12.01 -20.04 -4.77
N ALA A 261 11.25 -20.39 -5.80
CA ALA A 261 11.48 -19.93 -7.16
C ALA A 261 10.23 -19.31 -7.77
N VAL A 262 10.39 -18.19 -8.48
CA VAL A 262 9.37 -17.61 -9.36
C VAL A 262 9.85 -17.78 -10.79
N LEU A 263 9.03 -18.42 -11.63
CA LEU A 263 9.40 -18.83 -12.98
C LEU A 263 8.41 -18.22 -13.96
N GLY A 264 8.90 -17.62 -15.06
CA GLY A 264 8.09 -17.17 -16.19
C GLY A 264 7.51 -18.32 -17.03
N LEU A 265 7.03 -19.37 -16.37
CA LEU A 265 6.32 -20.50 -16.95
C LEU A 265 5.01 -20.71 -16.21
N GLY A 266 3.92 -20.82 -16.95
CA GLY A 266 2.62 -21.24 -16.39
C GLY A 266 2.65 -22.68 -15.89
N GLN A 267 1.75 -23.00 -14.95
CA GLN A 267 1.77 -24.25 -14.19
C GLN A 267 1.82 -25.49 -15.10
N GLN A 268 1.02 -25.52 -16.17
CA GLN A 268 0.96 -26.65 -17.11
C GLN A 268 2.28 -26.91 -17.83
N ARG A 269 3.02 -25.85 -18.18
CA ARG A 269 4.33 -25.96 -18.85
C ARG A 269 5.43 -26.37 -17.87
N LEU A 270 5.20 -26.22 -16.57
CA LEU A 270 6.16 -26.53 -15.53
C LEU A 270 6.15 -28.01 -15.14
N ILE A 271 5.00 -28.68 -15.27
CA ILE A 271 4.81 -30.10 -14.91
C ILE A 271 5.96 -31.02 -15.38
N PRO A 272 6.46 -30.94 -16.64
CA PRO A 272 7.53 -31.83 -17.11
C PRO A 272 8.87 -31.66 -16.39
N TYR A 273 9.08 -30.53 -15.71
CA TYR A 273 10.33 -30.22 -15.01
C TYR A 273 10.31 -30.63 -13.54
N LEU A 274 9.13 -30.93 -12.97
CA LEU A 274 8.98 -31.18 -11.54
C LEU A 274 9.62 -32.49 -11.09
N LYS A 275 10.16 -32.48 -9.88
CA LYS A 275 10.87 -33.60 -9.26
C LYS A 275 10.32 -33.87 -7.86
N PRO A 276 10.49 -35.10 -7.32
CA PRO A 276 10.23 -35.35 -5.90
C PRO A 276 10.98 -34.33 -5.02
N GLY A 277 10.30 -33.79 -4.00
CA GLY A 277 10.85 -32.74 -3.15
C GLY A 277 10.69 -31.31 -3.68
N VAL A 278 10.05 -31.13 -4.84
CA VAL A 278 9.66 -29.81 -5.39
C VAL A 278 8.15 -29.72 -5.47
N PHE A 279 7.61 -28.66 -4.88
CA PHE A 279 6.18 -28.41 -4.73
C PHE A 279 5.77 -27.15 -5.49
N LEU A 280 4.61 -27.21 -6.15
CA LEU A 280 3.99 -26.06 -6.78
C LEU A 280 3.25 -25.25 -5.72
N THR A 281 3.78 -24.08 -5.37
CA THR A 281 3.20 -23.24 -4.31
C THR A 281 2.10 -22.31 -4.82
N GLY A 282 1.99 -22.15 -6.12
CA GLY A 282 0.92 -21.39 -6.76
C GLY A 282 1.37 -20.71 -8.04
N ASP A 283 0.59 -19.73 -8.48
CA ASP A 283 0.92 -18.84 -9.56
C ASP A 283 0.89 -17.39 -9.11
N ALA A 284 1.74 -16.56 -9.73
CA ALA A 284 1.63 -15.11 -9.66
C ALA A 284 0.89 -14.54 -10.89
N SER A 285 0.84 -15.33 -11.97
CA SER A 285 -0.02 -15.15 -13.13
C SER A 285 -0.16 -16.49 -13.88
N PRO A 286 -1.09 -16.64 -14.83
CA PRO A 286 -1.16 -17.81 -15.72
C PRO A 286 0.14 -18.10 -16.48
N SER A 287 1.02 -17.10 -16.65
CA SER A 287 2.34 -17.22 -17.26
C SER A 287 3.49 -17.32 -16.25
N HIS A 288 3.23 -17.18 -14.94
CA HIS A 288 4.25 -17.18 -13.88
C HIS A 288 3.88 -18.12 -12.71
N SER A 289 4.65 -19.19 -12.53
CA SER A 289 4.45 -20.14 -11.44
C SER A 289 5.46 -19.94 -10.32
N MET A 290 5.09 -20.40 -9.13
CA MET A 290 5.93 -20.38 -7.94
C MET A 290 6.18 -21.81 -7.46
N LEU A 291 7.44 -22.09 -7.10
CA LEU A 291 7.87 -23.38 -6.56
C LEU A 291 8.56 -23.21 -5.21
N CYS A 292 8.45 -24.22 -4.36
CA CYS A 292 9.28 -24.35 -3.16
C CYS A 292 9.68 -25.81 -2.96
N GLY A 293 10.82 -26.03 -2.30
CA GLY A 293 11.29 -27.39 -2.01
C GLY A 293 12.73 -27.41 -1.54
N ASP A 294 13.28 -28.62 -1.47
CA ASP A 294 14.67 -28.86 -1.11
C ASP A 294 15.60 -28.09 -2.07
N ALA A 295 16.60 -27.39 -1.52
CA ALA A 295 17.46 -26.50 -2.29
C ALA A 295 18.10 -27.20 -3.50
N ASP A 296 18.66 -28.40 -3.31
CA ASP A 296 19.30 -29.14 -4.40
C ASP A 296 18.29 -29.56 -5.48
N GLN A 297 17.06 -29.90 -5.10
CA GLN A 297 16.01 -30.30 -6.05
C GLN A 297 15.50 -29.11 -6.84
N VAL A 298 15.17 -28.00 -6.17
CA VAL A 298 14.71 -26.76 -6.83
C VAL A 298 15.81 -26.19 -7.73
N GLN A 299 17.07 -26.20 -7.28
CA GLN A 299 18.21 -25.78 -8.09
C GLN A 299 18.34 -26.64 -9.35
N SER A 300 18.17 -27.96 -9.23
CA SER A 300 18.20 -28.87 -10.38
C SER A 300 17.05 -28.64 -11.37
N VAL A 301 15.85 -28.32 -10.87
CA VAL A 301 14.71 -27.90 -11.73
C VAL A 301 15.03 -26.60 -12.45
N PHE A 302 15.58 -25.61 -11.72
CA PHE A 302 15.96 -24.32 -12.26
C PHE A 302 17.00 -24.45 -13.39
N ASP A 303 18.07 -25.22 -13.17
CA ASP A 303 19.13 -25.42 -14.15
C ASP A 303 18.63 -26.10 -15.43
N ASN A 304 17.75 -27.11 -15.28
CA ASN A 304 17.12 -27.79 -16.41
C ASN A 304 16.22 -26.84 -17.24
N ILE A 305 15.41 -26.00 -16.58
CA ILE A 305 14.60 -25.00 -17.27
C ILE A 305 15.50 -23.99 -17.99
N ARG A 306 16.57 -23.51 -17.33
CA ARG A 306 17.49 -22.54 -17.93
C ARG A 306 18.19 -23.09 -19.18
N GLU A 307 18.54 -24.37 -19.18
CA GLU A 307 19.14 -25.05 -20.33
C GLU A 307 18.14 -25.18 -21.49
N GLN A 308 16.91 -25.58 -21.22
CA GLN A 308 15.90 -25.85 -22.26
C GLN A 308 15.12 -24.60 -22.72
N GLN A 309 15.04 -23.57 -21.88
CA GLN A 309 14.22 -22.36 -22.06
C GLN A 309 15.01 -21.12 -21.61
N PRO A 310 16.12 -20.77 -22.29
CA PRO A 310 17.07 -19.74 -21.82
C PRO A 310 16.51 -18.31 -21.75
N LEU A 311 15.36 -18.06 -22.39
CA LEU A 311 14.68 -16.75 -22.40
C LEU A 311 13.63 -16.60 -21.30
N VAL A 312 13.32 -17.67 -20.56
CA VAL A 312 12.36 -17.60 -19.45
C VAL A 312 13.00 -16.85 -18.29
N PRO A 313 12.35 -15.83 -17.72
CA PRO A 313 12.84 -15.19 -16.49
C PRO A 313 12.68 -16.15 -15.32
N LEU A 314 13.75 -16.32 -14.55
CA LEU A 314 13.79 -17.20 -13.38
C LEU A 314 14.39 -16.44 -12.20
N HIS A 315 13.72 -16.47 -11.06
CA HIS A 315 14.18 -15.87 -9.81
C HIS A 315 14.20 -16.90 -8.70
N LEU A 316 15.27 -16.89 -7.91
CA LEU A 316 15.55 -17.87 -6.85
C LEU A 316 15.83 -17.15 -5.54
N PHE A 317 15.24 -17.64 -4.46
CA PHE A 317 15.35 -17.07 -3.12
C PHE A 317 15.55 -18.18 -2.11
N ARG A 318 16.35 -17.93 -1.06
CA ARG A 318 16.42 -18.84 0.09
C ARG A 318 15.22 -18.62 1.00
N THR A 319 14.68 -19.71 1.51
CA THR A 319 13.66 -19.73 2.56
C THR A 319 14.01 -20.82 3.57
N ASN A 320 13.54 -20.70 4.81
CA ASN A 320 13.65 -21.74 5.83
C ASN A 320 12.30 -22.46 6.05
N SER A 321 11.25 -22.04 5.34
CA SER A 321 9.89 -22.53 5.50
C SER A 321 9.30 -22.96 4.16
N ALA A 322 8.62 -24.12 4.16
CA ALA A 322 7.96 -24.70 3.00
C ALA A 322 6.44 -24.41 3.03
N TRP A 323 6.06 -23.13 3.02
CA TRP A 323 4.64 -22.76 2.92
C TRP A 323 4.04 -23.19 1.59
N HIS A 324 2.73 -23.46 1.56
CA HIS A 324 2.00 -23.87 0.37
C HIS A 324 2.50 -25.18 -0.25
N THR A 325 3.01 -26.09 0.59
CA THR A 325 3.51 -27.42 0.18
C THR A 325 2.61 -28.59 0.63
N GLY A 326 1.32 -28.33 0.86
CA GLY A 326 0.33 -29.34 1.25
C GLY A 326 -0.05 -30.31 0.14
N GLU A 327 -1.01 -31.20 0.41
CA GLU A 327 -1.43 -32.27 -0.52
C GLU A 327 -1.69 -31.79 -1.96
N SER A 328 -2.39 -30.66 -2.11
CA SER A 328 -2.77 -30.06 -3.39
C SER A 328 -1.59 -29.46 -4.17
N SER A 329 -0.44 -29.24 -3.52
CA SER A 329 0.76 -28.62 -4.11
C SER A 329 1.68 -29.62 -4.82
N SER A 330 1.41 -30.93 -4.69
CA SER A 330 2.21 -32.00 -5.29
C SER A 330 1.54 -32.52 -6.57
N PRO A 331 2.00 -32.14 -7.77
CA PRO A 331 1.48 -32.68 -9.02
C PRO A 331 1.99 -34.10 -9.32
N LEU A 332 2.96 -34.61 -8.54
CA LEU A 332 3.45 -35.99 -8.61
C LEU A 332 2.79 -36.84 -7.51
N LEU A 333 1.48 -37.05 -7.63
CA LEU A 333 0.75 -38.02 -6.82
C LEU A 333 1.09 -39.44 -7.31
N LYS A 334 2.09 -40.10 -6.71
CA LYS A 334 2.18 -41.56 -6.87
C LYS A 334 1.30 -42.23 -5.81
N ASP A 335 0.29 -42.96 -6.29
CA ASP A 335 -0.53 -43.90 -5.51
C ASP A 335 -1.37 -43.30 -4.37
N GLY A 336 -1.87 -42.07 -4.53
CA GLY A 336 -2.78 -41.45 -3.56
C GLY A 336 -2.16 -41.20 -2.18
N ARG A 337 -0.82 -41.28 -2.09
CA ARG A 337 -0.06 -40.83 -0.93
C ARG A 337 0.54 -39.48 -1.27
N VAL A 338 0.21 -38.49 -0.48
CA VAL A 338 0.99 -37.26 -0.42
C VAL A 338 2.40 -37.63 -0.02
N LEU A 339 3.40 -36.96 -0.62
CA LEU A 339 4.76 -36.97 -0.10
C LEU A 339 4.67 -36.31 1.28
N THR A 340 4.35 -37.12 2.30
CA THR A 340 3.47 -36.78 3.44
C THR A 340 4.17 -36.01 4.55
N ASP A 341 5.44 -35.68 4.38
CA ASP A 341 6.24 -35.04 5.42
C ASP A 341 6.63 -33.62 5.00
N ALA A 342 5.64 -32.81 4.62
CA ALA A 342 5.83 -31.36 4.57
C ALA A 342 6.28 -30.91 5.99
N PRO A 343 7.48 -30.34 6.16
CA PRO A 343 8.00 -30.00 7.48
C PRO A 343 7.04 -29.02 8.17
N GLY A 344 6.60 -29.33 9.39
CA GLY A 344 5.75 -28.44 10.21
C GLY A 344 4.22 -28.60 10.05
N HIS A 345 3.74 -29.58 9.28
CA HIS A 345 2.29 -29.78 9.09
C HIS A 345 1.53 -30.17 10.37
N GLU A 346 2.08 -31.03 11.24
CA GLU A 346 1.43 -31.41 12.51
C GLU A 346 1.39 -30.23 13.49
N ASP A 347 2.47 -29.44 13.56
CA ASP A 347 2.51 -28.21 14.35
C ASP A 347 1.49 -27.20 13.83
N LEU A 348 1.36 -27.06 12.51
CA LEU A 348 0.35 -26.20 11.89
C LEU A 348 -1.06 -26.57 12.38
N VAL A 349 -1.45 -27.84 12.32
CA VAL A 349 -2.77 -28.29 12.78
C VAL A 349 -2.98 -28.01 14.26
N LYS A 350 -1.99 -28.30 15.11
CA LYS A 350 -2.07 -28.07 16.56
C LYS A 350 -2.28 -26.59 16.89
N HIS A 351 -1.53 -25.69 16.26
CA HIS A 351 -1.67 -24.25 16.48
C HIS A 351 -2.96 -23.69 15.87
N MET A 352 -3.45 -24.25 14.76
CA MET A 352 -4.74 -23.86 14.18
C MET A 352 -5.93 -24.25 15.07
N LEU A 353 -5.84 -25.37 15.80
CA LEU A 353 -6.81 -25.72 16.84
C LEU A 353 -6.74 -24.76 18.03
N ALA A 354 -5.53 -24.40 18.49
CA ALA A 354 -5.35 -23.40 19.55
C ALA A 354 -5.90 -22.02 19.14
N LEU A 355 -5.71 -21.63 17.89
CA LEU A 355 -6.32 -20.43 17.30
C LEU A 355 -7.84 -20.51 17.35
N GLN A 356 -8.43 -21.66 17.00
CA GLN A 356 -9.88 -21.85 17.04
C GLN A 356 -10.42 -21.69 18.47
N GLU A 357 -9.77 -22.29 19.46
CA GLU A 357 -10.14 -22.15 20.87
C GLU A 357 -9.99 -20.70 21.35
N ALA A 358 -8.91 -20.01 20.96
CA ALA A 358 -8.68 -18.61 21.27
C ALA A 358 -9.77 -17.72 20.67
N ILE A 359 -10.09 -17.86 19.38
CA ILE A 359 -11.18 -17.11 18.72
C ILE A 359 -12.52 -17.38 19.43
N GLN A 360 -12.82 -18.64 19.77
CA GLN A 360 -14.05 -18.99 20.48
C GLN A 360 -14.13 -18.31 21.87
N SER A 361 -13.01 -18.22 22.59
CA SER A 361 -12.97 -17.57 23.90
C SER A 361 -13.30 -16.07 23.87
N LEU A 362 -13.15 -15.41 22.71
CA LEU A 362 -13.48 -14.00 22.50
C LEU A 362 -14.97 -13.76 22.27
N GLY A 363 -15.76 -14.84 22.11
CA GLY A 363 -17.18 -14.81 21.85
C GLY A 363 -17.51 -14.23 20.46
N GLN A 364 -18.75 -13.73 20.32
CA GLN A 364 -19.28 -13.25 19.02
C GLN A 364 -18.47 -12.12 18.38
N ALA A 365 -17.62 -11.40 19.14
CA ALA A 365 -16.80 -10.31 18.61
C ALA A 365 -15.67 -10.76 17.66
N ALA A 366 -15.34 -12.06 17.65
CA ALA A 366 -14.31 -12.64 16.79
C ALA A 366 -14.86 -13.65 15.77
N GLU A 367 -16.17 -13.88 15.74
CA GLU A 367 -16.79 -14.76 14.76
C GLU A 367 -16.76 -14.11 13.36
N PRO A 368 -16.31 -14.82 12.32
CA PRO A 368 -16.37 -14.30 10.97
C PRO A 368 -17.79 -13.96 10.54
N THR A 369 -17.94 -12.82 9.86
CA THR A 369 -19.22 -12.38 9.30
C THR A 369 -19.19 -12.39 7.78
N GLU A 370 -20.35 -12.21 7.15
CA GLU A 370 -20.42 -12.09 5.69
C GLU A 370 -19.60 -10.86 5.24
N PRO A 371 -18.70 -10.99 4.25
CA PRO A 371 -17.97 -9.85 3.72
C PRO A 371 -18.92 -8.76 3.20
N ALA A 372 -18.89 -7.58 3.82
CA ALA A 372 -19.67 -6.42 3.36
C ALA A 372 -19.15 -5.90 2.01
N ILE A 373 -17.84 -6.04 1.78
CA ILE A 373 -17.20 -5.80 0.49
C ILE A 373 -16.85 -7.15 -0.14
N PRO A 374 -17.10 -7.35 -1.45
CA PRO A 374 -16.69 -8.56 -2.17
C PRO A 374 -15.23 -8.94 -1.92
N PHE A 375 -15.00 -10.13 -1.37
CA PHE A 375 -13.67 -10.68 -1.12
C PHE A 375 -13.39 -11.83 -2.10
N PHE A 376 -12.34 -11.69 -2.91
CA PHE A 376 -11.83 -12.73 -3.80
C PHE A 376 -10.63 -13.44 -3.16
N SER A 377 -10.74 -14.75 -3.07
CA SER A 377 -9.80 -15.63 -2.36
C SER A 377 -8.87 -16.33 -3.34
N THR A 378 -7.57 -16.23 -3.08
CA THR A 378 -6.50 -17.00 -3.73
C THR A 378 -6.43 -18.45 -3.25
N VAL A 379 -7.13 -18.82 -2.17
CA VAL A 379 -7.33 -20.22 -1.77
C VAL A 379 -8.32 -20.93 -2.68
N THR A 380 -9.40 -20.23 -3.08
CA THR A 380 -10.49 -20.81 -3.88
C THR A 380 -10.47 -20.40 -5.35
N GLY A 381 -9.67 -19.37 -5.69
CA GLY A 381 -9.61 -18.76 -7.02
C GLY A 381 -10.90 -18.03 -7.43
N ARG A 382 -11.78 -17.67 -6.47
CA ARG A 382 -13.08 -17.04 -6.74
C ARG A 382 -13.52 -16.14 -5.59
N ARG A 383 -14.65 -15.43 -5.81
CA ARG A 383 -15.34 -14.69 -4.74
C ARG A 383 -15.77 -15.65 -3.63
N LEU A 384 -15.53 -15.27 -2.38
CA LEU A 384 -16.08 -15.96 -1.22
C LEU A 384 -17.57 -15.64 -1.06
N GLU A 385 -18.34 -16.68 -0.75
CA GLU A 385 -19.78 -16.61 -0.46
C GLU A 385 -20.01 -17.27 0.90
N GLY A 386 -20.76 -16.60 1.80
CA GLY A 386 -21.13 -17.15 3.10
C GLY A 386 -20.13 -16.84 4.23
N SER A 387 -20.66 -16.44 5.39
CA SER A 387 -19.89 -16.12 6.61
C SER A 387 -19.08 -17.31 7.18
N ALA A 388 -19.45 -18.55 6.85
CA ALA A 388 -18.80 -19.76 7.35
C ALA A 388 -17.41 -20.05 6.72
N SER A 389 -16.92 -19.18 5.83
CA SER A 389 -15.75 -19.49 5.01
C SER A 389 -14.40 -19.08 5.59
N LEU A 390 -14.29 -18.45 6.77
CA LEU A 390 -13.02 -17.92 7.31
C LEU A 390 -12.63 -18.48 8.69
N GLY A 391 -13.06 -19.70 8.99
CA GLY A 391 -12.65 -20.43 10.19
C GLY A 391 -11.28 -21.10 10.07
N ALA A 392 -10.88 -21.87 11.08
CA ALA A 392 -9.59 -22.56 11.12
C ALA A 392 -9.31 -23.46 9.90
N SER A 393 -10.35 -24.12 9.35
CA SER A 393 -10.23 -24.94 8.14
C SER A 393 -9.81 -24.12 6.91
N TYR A 394 -10.31 -22.89 6.78
CA TYR A 394 -9.94 -22.01 5.69
C TYR A 394 -8.50 -21.54 5.80
N TRP A 395 -8.09 -21.08 6.99
CA TRP A 395 -6.73 -20.61 7.20
C TRP A 395 -5.69 -21.73 7.10
N ARG A 396 -6.06 -22.96 7.49
CA ARG A 396 -5.27 -24.16 7.18
C ARG A 396 -5.13 -24.34 5.67
N ALA A 397 -6.24 -24.30 4.92
CA ALA A 397 -6.20 -24.40 3.47
C ALA A 397 -5.42 -23.24 2.81
N ASN A 398 -5.44 -22.03 3.39
CA ASN A 398 -4.64 -20.90 2.96
C ASN A 398 -3.13 -21.18 3.05
N LEU A 399 -2.68 -21.83 4.13
CA LEU A 399 -1.26 -22.08 4.38
C LEU A 399 -0.73 -23.34 3.66
N GLU A 400 -1.60 -24.33 3.46
CA GLU A 400 -1.24 -25.61 2.83
C GLU A 400 -1.48 -25.63 1.32
N GLY A 401 -2.53 -24.93 0.89
CA GLY A 401 -3.01 -24.91 -0.49
C GLY A 401 -2.14 -24.08 -1.42
N ILE A 402 -2.32 -24.32 -2.71
CA ILE A 402 -1.66 -23.52 -3.75
C ILE A 402 -2.28 -22.12 -3.82
N ILE A 403 -1.45 -21.12 -4.08
CA ILE A 403 -1.90 -19.73 -4.27
C ILE A 403 -2.42 -19.59 -5.71
N GLU A 404 -3.73 -19.48 -5.89
CA GLU A 404 -4.40 -19.30 -7.18
C GLU A 404 -4.53 -17.80 -7.54
N PHE A 405 -3.41 -17.06 -7.61
CA PHE A 405 -3.45 -15.61 -7.76
C PHE A 405 -4.03 -15.17 -9.11
N GLY A 406 -3.54 -15.71 -10.22
CA GLY A 406 -3.97 -15.34 -11.56
C GLY A 406 -5.45 -15.62 -11.78
N ARG A 407 -5.92 -16.79 -11.31
CA ARG A 407 -7.33 -17.16 -11.36
C ARG A 407 -8.20 -16.23 -10.49
N CYS A 408 -7.77 -15.95 -9.26
CA CYS A 408 -8.46 -15.02 -8.37
C CYS A 408 -8.56 -13.62 -8.97
N PHE A 409 -7.46 -13.10 -9.53
CA PHE A 409 -7.42 -11.78 -10.17
C PHE A 409 -8.32 -11.73 -11.41
N GLN A 410 -8.27 -12.75 -12.27
CA GLN A 410 -9.19 -12.87 -13.42
C GLN A 410 -10.66 -12.90 -12.98
N ALA A 411 -11.00 -13.62 -11.91
CA ALA A 411 -12.36 -13.64 -11.36
C ALA A 411 -12.79 -12.27 -10.81
N ALA A 412 -11.87 -11.53 -10.16
CA ALA A 412 -12.14 -10.20 -9.60
C ALA A 412 -12.39 -9.14 -10.69
N ILE A 413 -11.66 -9.24 -11.80
CA ILE A 413 -11.79 -8.37 -12.96
C ILE A 413 -13.02 -8.76 -13.81
N GLY A 414 -13.23 -10.06 -14.05
CA GLY A 414 -14.25 -10.57 -14.96
C GLY A 414 -14.01 -10.15 -16.41
N ASP A 415 -15.08 -9.85 -17.15
CA ASP A 415 -15.01 -9.43 -18.56
C ASP A 415 -14.76 -7.92 -18.73
N ARG A 416 -14.35 -7.22 -17.67
CA ARG A 416 -14.15 -5.77 -17.68
C ARG A 416 -13.01 -5.34 -18.58
N ARG A 417 -13.23 -4.24 -19.28
CA ARG A 417 -12.25 -3.55 -20.12
C ARG A 417 -12.21 -2.04 -19.83
N ASP A 418 -13.01 -1.60 -18.87
CA ASP A 418 -12.99 -0.24 -18.35
C ASP A 418 -11.79 -0.03 -17.43
N ARG A 419 -11.47 1.25 -17.21
CA ARG A 419 -10.35 1.65 -16.36
C ARG A 419 -10.55 1.16 -14.94
N VAL A 420 -9.59 0.43 -14.38
CA VAL A 420 -9.60 -0.08 -13.01
C VAL A 420 -8.44 0.51 -12.21
N LEU A 421 -8.64 0.70 -10.90
CA LEU A 421 -7.61 1.13 -9.97
C LEU A 421 -7.34 0.01 -8.96
N VAL A 422 -6.08 -0.42 -8.87
CA VAL A 422 -5.59 -1.29 -7.80
C VAL A 422 -4.76 -0.45 -6.85
N ILE A 423 -5.13 -0.44 -5.56
CA ILE A 423 -4.31 0.10 -4.47
C ILE A 423 -3.74 -1.07 -3.70
N GLU A 424 -2.43 -1.26 -3.79
CA GLU A 424 -1.74 -2.23 -2.96
C GLU A 424 -1.51 -1.68 -1.55
N ILE A 425 -2.06 -2.39 -0.57
CA ILE A 425 -1.94 -2.07 0.85
C ILE A 425 -0.91 -3.01 1.46
N GLY A 426 0.21 -2.43 1.87
CA GLY A 426 1.33 -3.16 2.44
C GLY A 426 2.54 -2.27 2.71
N PRO A 427 3.61 -2.87 3.25
CA PRO A 427 4.86 -2.17 3.57
C PRO A 427 5.69 -1.81 2.33
N HIS A 428 5.48 -2.47 1.18
CA HIS A 428 6.23 -2.23 -0.06
C HIS A 428 5.46 -2.77 -1.28
N PRO A 429 5.53 -2.14 -2.47
CA PRO A 429 4.86 -2.57 -3.70
C PRO A 429 5.35 -3.94 -4.25
N PHE A 430 4.80 -5.04 -3.75
CA PHE A 430 5.10 -6.41 -4.16
C PHE A 430 4.55 -6.74 -5.56
N PHE A 431 3.30 -6.41 -5.84
CA PHE A 431 2.63 -6.77 -7.09
C PHE A 431 3.01 -5.85 -8.27
N LYS A 432 3.76 -4.77 -8.03
CA LYS A 432 4.27 -3.86 -9.09
C LYS A 432 4.97 -4.60 -10.23
N ARG A 433 5.66 -5.70 -9.93
CA ARG A 433 6.33 -6.55 -10.94
C ARG A 433 5.37 -7.29 -11.88
N TYR A 434 4.11 -7.46 -11.49
CA TYR A 434 3.07 -8.16 -12.26
C TYR A 434 2.13 -7.20 -12.99
N VAL A 435 2.32 -5.88 -12.84
CA VAL A 435 1.50 -4.87 -13.52
C VAL A 435 1.54 -5.05 -15.04
N GLY A 436 2.72 -5.35 -15.60
CA GLY A 436 2.87 -5.62 -17.04
C GLY A 436 2.00 -6.79 -17.51
N TYR A 437 1.92 -7.87 -16.72
CA TYR A 437 1.01 -8.98 -17.01
C TYR A 437 -0.45 -8.52 -17.05
N TRP A 438 -0.89 -7.71 -16.08
CA TRP A 438 -2.26 -7.20 -16.05
C TRP A 438 -2.59 -6.26 -17.20
N THR A 439 -1.67 -5.39 -17.59
CA THR A 439 -1.91 -4.42 -18.67
C THR A 439 -1.77 -5.03 -20.06
N GLU A 440 -0.76 -5.88 -20.28
CA GLU A 440 -0.40 -6.39 -21.60
C GLU A 440 -1.10 -7.72 -21.93
N GLU A 441 -1.05 -8.71 -21.03
CA GLU A 441 -1.65 -10.03 -21.30
C GLU A 441 -3.17 -10.01 -21.11
N LEU A 442 -3.69 -9.31 -20.09
CA LEU A 442 -5.14 -9.20 -19.87
C LEU A 442 -5.78 -8.00 -20.59
N GLY A 443 -4.98 -7.10 -21.16
CA GLY A 443 -5.47 -5.92 -21.88
C GLY A 443 -6.25 -4.94 -21.01
N LEU A 444 -5.90 -4.81 -19.72
CA LEU A 444 -6.59 -3.94 -18.77
C LEU A 444 -6.03 -2.51 -18.82
N ASP A 445 -6.93 -1.52 -18.90
CA ASP A 445 -6.60 -0.14 -18.55
C ASP A 445 -6.49 -0.04 -17.03
N LEU A 446 -5.27 -0.22 -16.51
CA LEU A 446 -5.00 -0.33 -15.08
C LEU A 446 -4.23 0.87 -14.56
N VAL A 447 -4.71 1.42 -13.45
CA VAL A 447 -3.96 2.29 -12.56
C VAL A 447 -3.50 1.45 -11.37
N TYR A 448 -2.19 1.43 -11.10
CA TYR A 448 -1.63 0.74 -9.95
C TYR A 448 -0.98 1.75 -8.98
N LEU A 449 -1.48 1.81 -7.75
CA LEU A 449 -0.97 2.64 -6.66
C LEU A 449 -0.59 1.75 -5.47
N HIS A 450 0.17 2.28 -4.51
CA HIS A 450 0.59 1.56 -3.31
C HIS A 450 0.69 2.48 -2.09
N THR A 451 0.60 1.91 -0.88
CA THR A 451 0.61 2.67 0.38
C THR A 451 2.00 3.07 0.83
N LEU A 452 2.91 2.12 1.01
CA LEU A 452 4.27 2.34 1.52
C LEU A 452 5.29 1.84 0.51
N GLU A 453 6.51 2.35 0.59
CA GLU A 453 7.65 1.95 -0.22
C GLU A 453 8.91 1.90 0.63
N ARG A 454 9.82 0.99 0.31
CA ARG A 454 11.07 0.84 1.05
C ARG A 454 11.97 2.03 0.71
N ASP A 455 12.76 2.49 1.67
CA ASP A 455 13.69 3.61 1.51
C ASP A 455 13.00 4.96 1.20
N VAL A 456 11.69 5.04 1.42
CA VAL A 456 10.89 6.27 1.33
C VAL A 456 10.22 6.49 2.69
N SER A 457 10.14 7.73 3.16
CA SER A 457 9.36 8.06 4.36
C SER A 457 7.94 7.52 4.22
N CYS A 458 7.42 6.90 5.27
CA CYS A 458 6.07 6.37 5.31
C CYS A 458 5.04 7.49 5.12
N ARG A 459 5.28 8.65 5.75
CA ARG A 459 4.44 9.85 5.55
C ARG A 459 4.50 10.33 4.10
N GLN A 460 5.70 10.44 3.53
CA GLN A 460 5.86 10.83 2.12
C GLN A 460 5.14 9.87 1.18
N SER A 461 5.17 8.57 1.46
CA SER A 461 4.47 7.54 0.68
C SER A 461 2.95 7.73 0.72
N LEU A 462 2.38 8.00 1.90
CA LEU A 462 0.95 8.28 2.05
C LEU A 462 0.53 9.61 1.36
N LEU A 463 1.36 10.66 1.45
CA LEU A 463 1.11 11.91 0.73
C LEU A 463 1.16 11.71 -0.79
N ARG A 464 2.10 10.91 -1.28
CA ARG A 464 2.18 10.53 -2.70
C ARG A 464 0.92 9.79 -3.14
N LEU A 465 0.46 8.80 -2.36
CA LEU A 465 -0.78 8.09 -2.64
C LEU A 465 -1.97 9.05 -2.73
N SER A 466 -2.11 9.97 -1.77
CA SER A 466 -3.18 10.97 -1.80
C SER A 466 -3.11 11.87 -3.05
N GLY A 467 -1.91 12.29 -3.45
CA GLY A 467 -1.71 13.07 -4.68
C GLY A 467 -2.10 12.29 -5.93
N GLN A 468 -1.74 11.01 -6.01
CA GLN A 468 -2.11 10.14 -7.13
C GLN A 468 -3.63 9.90 -7.20
N LEU A 469 -4.30 9.65 -6.06
CA LEU A 469 -5.76 9.53 -6.00
C LEU A 469 -6.44 10.78 -6.57
N PHE A 470 -5.95 11.96 -6.22
CA PHE A 470 -6.44 13.23 -6.77
C PHE A 470 -6.33 13.30 -8.30
N GLN A 471 -5.21 12.87 -8.88
CA GLN A 471 -5.02 12.85 -10.34
C GLN A 471 -5.97 11.89 -11.06
N HIS A 472 -6.31 10.79 -10.40
CA HIS A 472 -7.27 9.79 -10.90
C HIS A 472 -8.72 10.13 -10.54
N LYS A 473 -8.97 11.38 -10.12
CA LYS A 473 -10.30 11.89 -9.79
C LYS A 473 -11.01 11.11 -8.67
N ILE A 474 -10.24 10.49 -7.77
CA ILE A 474 -10.73 9.86 -6.54
C ILE A 474 -10.67 10.87 -5.40
N GLN A 475 -11.79 11.03 -4.70
CA GLN A 475 -11.89 11.96 -3.58
C GLN A 475 -11.46 11.27 -2.28
N ALA A 476 -10.28 11.63 -1.77
CA ALA A 476 -9.84 11.31 -0.42
C ALA A 476 -10.11 12.51 0.49
N GLN A 477 -10.98 12.36 1.49
CA GLN A 477 -11.37 13.43 2.43
C GLN A 477 -10.75 13.15 3.80
N GLY A 478 -10.22 14.16 4.52
CA GLY A 478 -9.63 13.92 5.85
C GLY A 478 -8.15 13.49 5.82
N VAL A 479 -7.52 13.48 4.63
CA VAL A 479 -6.08 13.27 4.47
C VAL A 479 -5.27 14.22 5.36
N GLU A 480 -5.65 15.50 5.40
CA GLU A 480 -4.95 16.50 6.20
C GLU A 480 -5.06 16.23 7.70
N GLN A 481 -6.24 15.82 8.17
CA GLN A 481 -6.47 15.46 9.57
C GLN A 481 -5.67 14.21 9.95
N SER A 482 -5.63 13.23 9.07
CA SER A 482 -4.91 11.97 9.30
C SER A 482 -3.39 12.15 9.27
N ILE A 483 -2.85 12.95 8.36
CA ILE A 483 -1.39 13.06 8.13
C ILE A 483 -0.73 14.20 8.91
N TYR A 484 -1.40 15.34 9.08
CA TYR A 484 -0.77 16.55 9.64
C TYR A 484 -1.25 16.93 11.05
N GLN A 485 -2.29 16.29 11.59
CA GLN A 485 -2.62 16.48 13.00
C GLN A 485 -1.71 15.58 13.82
N SER A 486 -0.77 16.20 14.54
CA SER A 486 0.04 15.54 15.56
C SER A 486 -0.86 14.93 16.64
N ILE A 487 -0.44 13.77 17.17
CA ILE A 487 -1.04 13.09 18.33
C ILE A 487 -1.05 14.02 19.55
#